data_AF-A0A933HDD9-F1
#
_entry.id   AF-A0A933HDD9-F1
#
_cell.length_a   1.000
_cell.length_b   1.000
_cell.length_c   1.000
_cell.angle_alpha   90.00
_cell.angle_beta   90.00
_cell.angle_gamma   90.00
#
_symmetry.space_group_name_H-M   'P 1'
#
loop_
_entity.id
_entity.type
_entity.pdbx_description
1 polymer ?
#
loop_
_entity_poly.entity_id
_entity_poly.type
_entity_poly.pdbx_seq_one_letter_code
_entity_poly.pdbx_strand_id
1 'polypeptide(L)'
;MKSKILKIFACAVFLSAGGITLSAGQPALPYPEETESVKHGVTYFLRGIFTRQEEKTVLHTEDGRVFLLEVSPELIGGYEGKTVEIWGKAKQSDEISEIKVTEVKEYEPPAEVIIPPPYKSRFRPAGLLEETAESFKIGDARWIDPHNPSEEYLWKEVVIKPELLKNAYFAAKKGEKGPAGHSLLFFEFEDGGIVDHDGNSSRGFFLSVEAYAREGQSYSVFTGLKNAYGIVWMIITFEEYSLRTAFFGDSSLHFFPILLSREDKIRMAAEAVRLATINREGEFYHTVTNSCTNNLVIVMNRVLPEDKKIKMWIIPSFIYNFRATMPWTVPRYLQRKNLLGPEEFAITKENLREYIP
;
A
#
# COMPACT_ATOMS: atom_id res chain seq x y z
N MET A 1 -46.02 -42.81 -33.07
CA MET A 1 -45.50 -44.04 -32.42
C MET A 1 -44.31 -43.65 -31.54
N LYS A 2 -44.42 -43.82 -30.20
CA LYS A 2 -43.38 -43.66 -29.14
C LYS A 2 -42.80 -42.23 -28.96
N SER A 3 -43.33 -41.35 -28.09
CA SER A 3 -43.28 -41.33 -26.61
C SER A 3 -41.89 -41.52 -25.99
N LYS A 4 -41.30 -40.43 -25.48
CA LYS A 4 -40.35 -40.44 -24.35
C LYS A 4 -40.68 -39.28 -23.40
N ILE A 5 -41.16 -39.68 -22.23
CA ILE A 5 -41.40 -38.92 -21.01
C ILE A 5 -40.20 -39.17 -20.09
N LEU A 6 -39.63 -38.13 -19.45
CA LEU A 6 -38.93 -38.24 -18.16
C LEU A 6 -38.81 -36.85 -17.51
N LYS A 7 -39.77 -36.49 -16.66
CA LYS A 7 -39.72 -36.45 -15.17
C LYS A 7 -38.84 -35.34 -14.59
N ILE A 8 -39.52 -34.25 -14.23
CA ILE A 8 -39.10 -33.20 -13.30
C ILE A 8 -39.28 -33.76 -11.88
N PHE A 9 -38.22 -33.72 -11.05
CA PHE A 9 -38.31 -33.99 -9.62
C PHE A 9 -38.66 -32.68 -8.91
N ALA A 10 -39.90 -32.58 -8.43
CA ALA A 10 -40.31 -31.63 -7.42
C ALA A 10 -40.06 -32.27 -6.04
N CYS A 11 -39.21 -31.66 -5.23
CA CYS A 11 -39.05 -32.05 -3.82
C CYS A 11 -39.85 -31.06 -2.97
N ALA A 12 -41.03 -31.50 -2.54
CA ALA A 12 -41.80 -30.86 -1.50
C ALA A 12 -41.15 -31.15 -0.14
N VAL A 13 -40.92 -30.13 0.67
CA VAL A 13 -40.61 -30.29 2.10
C VAL A 13 -41.78 -29.75 2.91
N PHE A 14 -42.36 -30.65 3.69
CA PHE A 14 -43.42 -30.45 4.65
C PHE A 14 -43.01 -29.47 5.76
N LEU A 15 -43.86 -28.49 6.06
CA LEU A 15 -43.89 -27.83 7.36
C LEU A 15 -44.60 -28.75 8.36
N SER A 16 -43.89 -29.21 9.39
CA SER A 16 -44.49 -29.73 10.62
C SER A 16 -44.10 -28.84 11.79
N ALA A 17 -45.10 -28.28 12.45
CA ALA A 17 -44.99 -27.60 13.72
C ALA A 17 -44.62 -28.62 14.82
N GLY A 18 -43.50 -28.39 15.50
CA GLY A 18 -43.08 -29.13 16.68
C GLY A 18 -42.35 -28.18 17.62
N GLY A 19 -42.98 -27.85 18.74
CA GLY A 19 -42.38 -27.03 19.79
C GLY A 19 -41.18 -27.72 20.42
N ILE A 20 -40.09 -26.96 20.62
CA ILE A 20 -38.93 -27.41 21.38
C ILE A 20 -38.79 -26.48 22.58
N THR A 21 -38.96 -27.09 23.75
CA THR A 21 -38.64 -26.58 25.07
C THR A 21 -37.17 -26.14 25.16
N LEU A 22 -36.94 -24.92 25.64
CA LEU A 22 -35.62 -24.39 26.00
C LEU A 22 -35.03 -25.21 27.16
N SER A 23 -34.06 -26.07 26.84
CA SER A 23 -33.18 -26.72 27.82
C SER A 23 -32.14 -25.74 28.33
N ALA A 24 -31.92 -25.75 29.64
CA ALA A 24 -30.95 -24.96 30.37
C ALA A 24 -29.51 -25.14 29.84
N GLY A 25 -28.72 -24.08 29.99
CA GLY A 25 -27.42 -23.85 29.38
C GLY A 25 -26.43 -24.99 29.50
N GLN A 26 -25.86 -25.36 28.35
CA GLN A 26 -24.53 -25.97 28.32
C GLN A 26 -23.51 -24.92 28.79
N PRO A 27 -22.54 -25.27 29.65
CA PRO A 27 -21.42 -24.39 29.92
C PRO A 27 -20.70 -24.11 28.60
N ALA A 28 -20.40 -22.84 28.35
CA ALA A 28 -19.57 -22.46 27.22
C ALA A 28 -18.31 -23.33 27.24
N LEU A 29 -17.99 -23.95 26.11
CA LEU A 29 -16.70 -24.61 25.92
C LEU A 29 -15.62 -23.59 26.32
N PRO A 30 -14.62 -23.97 27.14
CA PRO A 30 -13.55 -23.05 27.48
C PRO A 30 -12.96 -22.52 26.18
N TYR A 31 -12.87 -21.20 26.06
CA TYR A 31 -12.10 -20.59 25.00
C TYR A 31 -10.71 -21.24 25.02
N PRO A 32 -10.18 -21.71 23.87
CA PRO A 32 -8.78 -22.09 23.84
C PRO A 32 -8.00 -20.89 24.36
N GLU A 33 -7.17 -21.12 25.39
CA GLU A 33 -6.22 -20.12 25.87
C GLU A 33 -5.52 -19.51 24.65
N GLU A 34 -5.40 -18.17 24.65
CA GLU A 34 -4.73 -17.42 23.59
C GLU A 34 -3.34 -18.03 23.35
N THR A 35 -3.27 -18.89 22.34
CA THR A 35 -2.00 -19.29 21.76
C THR A 35 -1.54 -18.10 20.93
N GLU A 36 -0.36 -17.60 21.26
CA GLU A 36 0.26 -16.39 20.71
C GLU A 36 -0.07 -16.20 19.22
N SER A 37 -0.90 -15.19 18.95
CA SER A 37 -1.27 -14.79 17.60
C SER A 37 -0.01 -14.46 16.77
N VAL A 38 0.01 -14.87 15.50
CA VAL A 38 1.13 -14.63 14.58
C VAL A 38 1.27 -13.12 14.34
N LYS A 39 2.30 -12.51 14.98
CA LYS A 39 2.49 -11.05 15.16
C LYS A 39 3.22 -10.28 14.03
N HIS A 40 3.56 -10.87 12.89
CA HIS A 40 4.50 -10.24 11.93
C HIS A 40 4.04 -10.31 10.46
N GLY A 41 3.88 -9.16 9.79
CA GLY A 41 3.26 -9.06 8.45
C GLY A 41 4.10 -8.52 7.31
N VAL A 42 5.31 -8.03 7.57
CA VAL A 42 6.20 -7.54 6.53
C VAL A 42 7.52 -8.28 6.62
N THR A 43 7.98 -8.86 5.52
CA THR A 43 9.24 -9.60 5.46
C THR A 43 10.33 -8.66 4.93
N TYR A 44 11.43 -8.57 5.67
CA TYR A 44 12.62 -7.81 5.33
C TYR A 44 13.73 -8.76 4.92
N PHE A 45 14.48 -8.34 3.91
CA PHE A 45 15.76 -8.94 3.55
C PHE A 45 16.81 -7.85 3.70
N LEU A 46 17.74 -8.05 4.63
CA LEU A 46 18.75 -7.04 4.97
C LEU A 46 20.13 -7.65 4.92
N ARG A 47 21.11 -6.84 4.52
CA ARG A 47 22.53 -7.18 4.52
C ARG A 47 23.26 -6.22 5.43
N GLY A 48 24.14 -6.76 6.26
CA GLY A 48 24.88 -5.93 7.18
C GLY A 48 25.88 -6.69 8.01
N ILE A 49 26.58 -5.93 8.84
CA ILE A 49 27.47 -6.46 9.86
C ILE A 49 26.65 -6.67 11.12
N PHE A 50 26.70 -7.90 11.60
CA PHE A 50 26.09 -8.30 12.84
C PHE A 50 26.98 -7.92 14.03
N THR A 51 26.44 -7.20 15.01
CA THR A 51 27.15 -6.85 16.25
C THR A 51 26.27 -7.07 17.48
N ARG A 52 26.90 -7.46 18.59
CA ARG A 52 26.26 -7.54 19.91
C ARG A 52 26.65 -6.35 20.77
N GLN A 53 25.64 -5.59 21.20
CA GLN A 53 25.82 -4.50 22.15
C GLN A 53 25.00 -4.80 23.40
N GLU A 54 25.69 -5.05 24.52
CA GLU A 54 25.07 -5.48 25.77
C GLU A 54 24.20 -6.76 25.59
N GLU A 55 22.92 -6.70 25.91
CA GLU A 55 21.94 -7.77 25.71
C GLU A 55 21.21 -7.70 24.36
N LYS A 56 21.50 -6.70 23.52
CA LYS A 56 20.81 -6.48 22.25
C LYS A 56 21.64 -6.91 21.07
N THR A 57 20.94 -7.44 20.08
CA THR A 57 21.50 -7.81 18.79
C THR A 57 21.21 -6.72 17.78
N VAL A 58 22.23 -6.29 17.05
CA VAL A 58 22.16 -5.15 16.14
C VAL A 58 22.66 -5.55 14.75
N LEU A 59 21.97 -5.09 13.71
CA LEU A 59 22.46 -5.14 12.34
C LEU A 59 22.81 -3.74 11.86
N HIS A 60 24.06 -3.55 11.46
CA HIS A 60 24.52 -2.34 10.77
C HIS A 60 24.49 -2.61 9.27
N THR A 61 23.60 -1.97 8.54
CA THR A 61 23.45 -2.19 7.09
C THR A 61 24.44 -1.36 6.30
N GLU A 62 24.68 -1.76 5.05
CA GLU A 62 25.62 -1.10 4.13
C GLU A 62 25.26 0.37 3.83
N ASP A 63 23.99 0.72 3.95
CA ASP A 63 23.43 2.07 3.79
C ASP A 63 23.46 2.92 5.08
N GLY A 64 24.12 2.43 6.14
CA GLY A 64 24.33 3.18 7.39
C GLY A 64 23.17 3.12 8.39
N ARG A 65 22.12 2.33 8.13
CA ARG A 65 21.02 2.12 9.09
C ARG A 65 21.38 1.09 10.16
N VAL A 66 20.63 1.14 11.25
CA VAL A 66 20.82 0.30 12.44
C VAL A 66 19.49 -0.33 12.81
N PHE A 67 19.43 -1.66 12.83
CA PHE A 67 18.23 -2.42 13.17
C PHE A 67 18.43 -3.19 14.47
N LEU A 68 17.44 -3.16 15.37
CA LEU A 68 17.41 -4.08 16.50
C LEU A 68 16.81 -5.40 16.03
N LEU A 69 17.49 -6.49 16.35
CA LEU A 69 17.08 -7.83 15.96
C LEU A 69 16.52 -8.61 17.15
N GLU A 70 15.29 -9.08 17.02
CA GLU A 70 14.75 -10.14 17.87
C GLU A 70 15.18 -11.48 17.25
N VAL A 71 16.18 -12.12 17.84
CA VAL A 71 16.77 -13.34 17.28
C VAL A 71 17.20 -14.31 18.37
N SER A 72 17.03 -15.61 18.12
CA SER A 72 17.44 -16.64 19.09
C SER A 72 18.97 -16.77 19.13
N PRO A 73 19.57 -17.02 20.31
CA PRO A 73 21.03 -17.20 20.45
C PRO A 73 21.61 -18.29 19.54
N GLU A 74 20.82 -19.31 19.22
CA GLU A 74 21.19 -20.43 18.35
C GLU A 74 21.37 -20.01 16.89
N LEU A 75 20.54 -19.07 16.41
CA LEU A 75 20.56 -18.61 15.02
C LEU A 75 21.74 -17.66 14.74
N ILE A 76 22.26 -17.01 15.78
CA ILE A 76 23.37 -16.05 15.70
C ILE A 76 24.72 -16.63 16.12
N GLY A 77 24.72 -17.86 16.63
CA GLY A 77 25.93 -18.55 17.08
C GLY A 77 26.94 -18.67 15.95
N GLY A 78 28.00 -17.85 16.00
CA GLY A 78 29.08 -17.85 15.01
C GLY A 78 29.02 -16.76 13.94
N TYR A 79 28.05 -15.82 14.03
CA TYR A 79 27.93 -14.68 13.10
C TYR A 79 28.40 -13.33 13.67
N GLU A 80 28.88 -13.29 14.91
CA GLU A 80 29.40 -12.05 15.53
C GLU A 80 30.54 -11.44 14.70
N GLY A 81 30.38 -10.17 14.32
CA GLY A 81 31.35 -9.44 13.51
C GLY A 81 31.40 -9.88 12.04
N LYS A 82 30.53 -10.78 11.60
CA LYS A 82 30.45 -11.23 10.21
C LYS A 82 29.47 -10.40 9.41
N THR A 83 29.70 -10.36 8.10
CA THR A 83 28.69 -9.86 7.16
C THR A 83 27.67 -10.96 6.92
N VAL A 84 26.40 -10.64 7.11
CA VAL A 84 25.30 -11.60 7.01
C VAL A 84 24.18 -11.07 6.13
N GLU A 85 23.48 -12.01 5.53
CA GLU A 85 22.13 -11.83 5.00
C GLU A 85 21.13 -12.31 6.05
N ILE A 86 20.17 -11.46 6.39
CA ILE A 86 19.07 -11.84 7.27
C ILE A 86 17.74 -11.76 6.54
N TRP A 87 16.87 -12.74 6.82
CA TRP A 87 15.45 -12.65 6.55
C TRP A 87 14.74 -12.50 7.86
N GLY A 88 13.99 -11.43 8.00
CA GLY A 88 13.24 -11.16 9.22
C GLY A 88 11.85 -10.65 8.93
N LYS A 89 11.04 -10.51 9.98
CA LYS A 89 9.70 -9.97 9.88
C LYS A 89 9.54 -8.81 10.85
N ALA A 90 8.99 -7.71 10.35
CA ALA A 90 8.50 -6.65 11.21
C ALA A 90 6.98 -6.81 11.40
N LYS A 91 6.48 -6.16 12.45
CA LYS A 91 5.04 -6.14 12.77
C LYS A 91 4.22 -5.49 11.66
N GLN A 92 4.73 -4.40 11.07
CA GLN A 92 4.13 -3.62 9.98
C GLN A 92 5.20 -2.79 9.23
N SER A 93 4.88 -2.23 8.06
CA SER A 93 5.85 -1.60 7.14
C SER A 93 6.43 -0.27 7.63
N ASP A 94 5.90 0.27 8.72
CA ASP A 94 6.27 1.54 9.33
C ASP A 94 6.86 1.37 10.75
N GLU A 95 7.04 0.13 11.20
CA GLU A 95 7.63 -0.23 12.51
C GLU A 95 8.91 -1.04 12.26
N ILE A 96 9.95 -0.35 11.77
CA ILE A 96 11.22 -0.95 11.29
C ILE A 96 12.31 -1.02 12.36
N SER A 97 12.07 -0.48 13.56
CA SER A 97 13.07 -0.43 14.63
C SER A 97 13.38 -1.80 15.21
N GLU A 98 12.49 -2.79 15.05
CA GLU A 98 12.62 -4.13 15.59
C GLU A 98 12.24 -5.17 14.53
N ILE A 99 13.17 -6.08 14.22
CA ILE A 99 13.00 -7.12 13.21
C ILE A 99 13.17 -8.49 13.85
N LYS A 100 12.12 -9.32 13.74
CA LYS A 100 12.19 -10.72 14.15
C LYS A 100 12.90 -11.55 13.11
N VAL A 101 14.11 -11.99 13.40
CA VAL A 101 14.94 -12.73 12.44
C VAL A 101 14.46 -14.18 12.34
N THR A 102 14.27 -14.64 11.11
CA THR A 102 13.81 -16.00 10.77
C THR A 102 14.90 -16.84 10.12
N GLU A 103 15.88 -16.21 9.47
CA GLU A 103 17.01 -16.88 8.82
C GLU A 103 18.23 -15.96 8.80
N VAL A 104 19.41 -16.53 9.02
CA VAL A 104 20.71 -15.85 8.94
C VAL A 104 21.64 -16.70 8.08
N LYS A 105 22.34 -16.08 7.14
CA LYS A 105 23.39 -16.70 6.34
C LYS A 105 24.62 -15.83 6.29
N GLU A 106 25.80 -16.47 6.33
CA GLU A 106 27.06 -15.77 6.02
C GLU A 106 26.98 -15.26 4.58
N TYR A 107 27.34 -14.00 4.41
CA TYR A 107 27.38 -13.36 3.11
C TYR A 107 28.79 -12.85 2.87
N GLU A 108 29.47 -13.50 1.94
CA GLU A 108 30.69 -12.95 1.35
C GLU A 108 30.27 -12.10 0.16
N PRO A 109 30.43 -10.75 0.22
CA PRO A 109 30.15 -9.93 -0.93
C PRO A 109 31.07 -10.35 -2.08
N PRO A 110 30.55 -10.65 -3.28
CA PRO A 110 31.40 -10.95 -4.42
C PRO A 110 32.37 -9.77 -4.66
N ALA A 111 33.62 -10.07 -4.99
CA ALA A 111 34.68 -9.07 -5.22
C ALA A 111 34.44 -8.16 -6.46
N GLU A 112 33.27 -8.27 -7.10
CA GLU A 112 32.77 -7.32 -8.06
C GLU A 112 31.55 -6.61 -7.46
N VAL A 113 31.62 -5.29 -7.35
CA VAL A 113 30.46 -4.46 -7.02
C VAL A 113 29.46 -4.61 -8.17
N ILE A 114 28.51 -5.54 -8.04
CA ILE A 114 27.36 -5.63 -8.93
C ILE A 114 26.55 -4.36 -8.68
N ILE A 115 26.80 -3.32 -9.47
CA ILE A 115 25.98 -2.11 -9.46
C ILE A 115 24.66 -2.49 -10.12
N PRO A 116 23.55 -2.61 -9.37
CA PRO A 116 22.28 -2.96 -9.98
C PRO A 116 21.88 -1.87 -10.98
N PRO A 117 21.18 -2.20 -12.08
CA PRO A 117 20.70 -1.20 -13.03
C PRO A 117 19.93 -0.09 -12.29
N PRO A 118 20.00 1.17 -12.75
CA PRO A 118 19.28 2.26 -12.11
C PRO A 118 17.78 1.98 -12.07
N TYR A 119 17.08 2.63 -11.15
CA TYR A 119 15.62 2.61 -11.14
C TYR A 119 15.04 3.30 -12.37
N LYS A 120 13.86 2.87 -12.81
CA LYS A 120 13.20 3.51 -13.95
C LYS A 120 12.90 4.97 -13.66
N SER A 121 13.12 5.84 -14.64
CA SER A 121 12.96 7.30 -14.52
C SER A 121 11.56 7.76 -14.09
N ARG A 122 10.53 6.92 -14.30
CA ARG A 122 9.14 7.14 -13.86
C ARG A 122 8.92 7.09 -12.35
N PHE A 123 9.93 6.64 -11.61
CA PHE A 123 9.88 6.45 -10.17
C PHE A 123 10.96 7.30 -9.49
N ARG A 124 10.56 8.11 -8.52
CA ARG A 124 11.44 8.72 -7.53
C ARG A 124 10.70 8.77 -6.18
N PRO A 125 11.36 8.44 -5.07
CA PRO A 125 10.78 8.63 -3.74
C PRO A 125 10.63 10.12 -3.48
N ALA A 126 9.52 10.53 -2.85
CA ALA A 126 9.39 11.90 -2.39
C ALA A 126 10.39 12.14 -1.24
N GLY A 127 10.96 13.34 -1.17
CA GLY A 127 11.86 13.75 -0.09
C GLY A 127 11.25 14.85 0.75
N LEU A 128 11.21 14.73 2.08
CA LEU A 128 10.80 15.84 2.93
C LEU A 128 11.94 16.86 3.01
N LEU A 129 11.67 18.10 2.60
CA LEU A 129 12.63 19.20 2.68
C LEU A 129 12.36 20.07 3.92
N GLU A 130 11.09 20.31 4.21
CA GLU A 130 10.65 21.09 5.38
C GLU A 130 9.24 20.66 5.80
N GLU A 131 8.99 20.63 7.11
CA GLU A 131 7.65 20.49 7.68
C GLU A 131 7.43 21.61 8.69
N THR A 132 6.36 22.37 8.50
CA THR A 132 5.87 23.38 9.44
C THR A 132 4.50 22.98 9.98
N ALA A 133 3.96 23.74 10.93
CA ALA A 133 2.60 23.51 11.42
C ALA A 133 1.52 23.67 10.32
N GLU A 134 1.84 24.40 9.25
CA GLU A 134 0.88 24.80 8.20
C GLU A 134 1.17 24.11 6.86
N SER A 135 2.37 23.59 6.63
CA SER A 135 2.74 23.11 5.29
C SER A 135 3.85 22.07 5.29
N PHE A 136 3.91 21.33 4.19
CA PHE A 136 5.01 20.44 3.85
C PHE A 136 5.69 20.96 2.59
N LYS A 137 7.00 21.18 2.64
CA LYS A 137 7.84 21.32 1.45
C LYS A 137 8.47 19.98 1.15
N ILE A 138 8.20 19.44 -0.04
CA ILE A 138 8.76 18.17 -0.49
C ILE A 138 9.50 18.35 -1.81
N GLY A 139 10.54 17.55 -2.01
CA GLY A 139 11.19 17.32 -3.29
C GLY A 139 10.61 16.09 -3.99
N ASP A 140 10.91 15.99 -5.29
CA ASP A 140 10.56 14.84 -6.13
C ASP A 140 9.05 14.53 -6.16
N ALA A 141 8.21 15.57 -6.19
CA ALA A 141 6.81 15.40 -6.60
C ALA A 141 6.74 15.31 -8.13
N ARG A 142 6.06 14.29 -8.65
CA ARG A 142 5.96 14.08 -10.10
C ARG A 142 4.93 15.02 -10.69
N TRP A 143 5.34 15.78 -11.71
CA TRP A 143 4.61 16.90 -12.26
C TRP A 143 4.46 16.79 -13.78
N ILE A 144 3.47 17.48 -14.34
CA ILE A 144 3.36 17.75 -15.78
C ILE A 144 2.77 19.14 -16.00
N ASP A 145 3.20 19.82 -17.06
CA ASP A 145 2.48 20.99 -17.57
C ASP A 145 1.28 20.50 -18.41
N PRO A 146 0.03 20.73 -17.99
CA PRO A 146 -1.13 20.29 -18.73
C PRO A 146 -1.28 20.99 -20.09
N HIS A 147 -0.71 22.19 -20.27
CA HIS A 147 -0.78 22.93 -21.53
C HIS A 147 0.25 22.46 -22.56
N ASN A 148 1.32 21.82 -22.10
CA ASN A 148 2.35 21.24 -22.95
C ASN A 148 2.81 19.88 -22.39
N PRO A 149 1.93 18.86 -22.44
CA PRO A 149 2.21 17.58 -21.80
C PRO A 149 3.32 16.83 -22.54
N SER A 150 4.34 16.40 -21.79
CA SER A 150 5.48 15.63 -22.29
C SER A 150 5.39 14.16 -21.84
N GLU A 151 5.94 13.25 -22.66
CA GLU A 151 6.15 11.86 -22.24
C GLU A 151 7.28 11.72 -21.21
N GLU A 152 8.15 12.72 -21.09
CA GLU A 152 9.17 12.74 -20.04
C GLU A 152 8.56 12.94 -18.65
N TYR A 153 9.26 12.49 -17.61
CA TYR A 153 8.83 12.66 -16.22
C TYR A 153 9.51 13.87 -15.62
N LEU A 154 8.72 14.88 -15.28
CA LEU A 154 9.19 16.05 -14.54
C LEU A 154 9.02 15.81 -13.03
N TRP A 155 9.99 16.30 -12.28
CA TRP A 155 10.05 16.16 -10.83
C TRP A 155 10.32 17.54 -10.25
N LYS A 156 9.42 18.02 -9.38
CA LYS A 156 9.46 19.37 -8.84
C LYS A 156 9.50 19.35 -7.31
N GLU A 157 10.07 20.41 -6.74
CA GLU A 157 9.78 20.79 -5.38
C GLU A 157 8.38 21.39 -5.32
N VAL A 158 7.59 20.98 -4.32
CA VAL A 158 6.24 21.50 -4.10
C VAL A 158 6.01 21.81 -2.63
N VAL A 159 5.16 22.80 -2.38
CA VAL A 159 4.61 23.11 -1.07
C VAL A 159 3.17 22.62 -1.03
N ILE A 160 2.84 21.81 -0.03
CA ILE A 160 1.50 21.25 0.22
C ILE A 160 0.95 21.87 1.51
N LYS A 161 -0.27 22.36 1.44
CA LYS A 161 -1.01 23.03 2.52
C LYS A 161 -2.25 22.22 2.91
N PRO A 162 -2.14 21.28 3.87
CA PRO A 162 -3.21 20.36 4.24
C PRO A 162 -4.54 21.05 4.61
N GLU A 163 -4.50 22.25 5.18
CA GLU A 163 -5.66 23.03 5.58
C GLU A 163 -6.55 23.48 4.40
N LEU A 164 -5.97 23.55 3.20
CA LEU A 164 -6.67 23.85 1.95
C LEU A 164 -7.27 22.60 1.28
N LEU A 165 -7.27 21.46 1.98
CA LEU A 165 -7.90 20.24 1.48
C LEU A 165 -9.41 20.46 1.31
N LYS A 166 -9.87 20.19 0.09
CA LYS A 166 -11.28 20.23 -0.32
C LYS A 166 -11.95 18.88 -0.10
N ASN A 167 -11.33 17.81 -0.59
CA ASN A 167 -11.84 16.45 -0.44
C ASN A 167 -10.75 15.40 -0.56
N ALA A 168 -11.06 14.15 -0.19
CA ALA A 168 -10.17 13.01 -0.36
C ALA A 168 -10.94 11.82 -0.95
N TYR A 169 -10.30 11.10 -1.85
CA TYR A 169 -10.89 10.00 -2.58
C TYR A 169 -9.97 8.78 -2.53
N PHE A 170 -10.57 7.61 -2.45
CA PHE A 170 -9.90 6.39 -2.89
C PHE A 170 -10.07 6.31 -4.40
N ALA A 171 -8.96 6.22 -5.13
CA ALA A 171 -8.97 6.13 -6.58
C ALA A 171 -8.57 4.72 -7.03
N ALA A 172 -9.27 4.17 -8.01
CA ALA A 172 -8.96 2.89 -8.61
C ALA A 172 -8.72 3.06 -10.11
N LYS A 173 -7.53 2.68 -10.56
CA LYS A 173 -7.19 2.56 -11.98
C LYS A 173 -7.76 1.27 -12.54
N LYS A 174 -8.40 1.35 -13.70
CA LYS A 174 -8.91 0.21 -14.45
C LYS A 174 -8.30 0.21 -15.86
N GLY A 175 -7.59 -0.86 -16.20
CA GLY A 175 -7.11 -1.07 -17.58
C GLY A 175 -8.20 -1.65 -18.47
N GLU A 176 -8.10 -1.40 -19.78
CA GLU A 176 -9.06 -1.92 -20.77
C GLU A 176 -9.12 -3.46 -20.84
N LYS A 177 -7.99 -4.16 -20.58
CA LYS A 177 -7.82 -5.59 -20.88
C LYS A 177 -7.73 -6.53 -19.66
N GLY A 178 -8.21 -6.13 -18.49
CA GLY A 178 -8.36 -7.08 -17.37
C GLY A 178 -8.12 -6.50 -15.99
N PRO A 179 -8.08 -7.36 -14.95
CA PRO A 179 -8.20 -6.96 -13.56
C PRO A 179 -6.90 -6.39 -12.95
N ALA A 180 -5.86 -6.12 -13.73
CA ALA A 180 -4.64 -5.44 -13.29
C ALA A 180 -4.93 -3.95 -13.02
N GLY A 181 -5.68 -3.70 -11.96
CA GLY A 181 -5.93 -2.35 -11.47
C GLY A 181 -4.77 -1.87 -10.60
N HIS A 182 -4.78 -0.57 -10.30
CA HIS A 182 -3.92 0.06 -9.31
C HIS A 182 -4.78 0.88 -8.36
N SER A 183 -4.44 0.96 -7.07
CA SER A 183 -5.17 1.78 -6.10
C SER A 183 -4.31 2.97 -5.69
N LEU A 184 -4.95 4.12 -5.50
CA LEU A 184 -4.32 5.35 -5.01
C LEU A 184 -5.23 6.05 -3.99
N LEU A 185 -4.66 6.95 -3.20
CA LEU A 185 -5.42 7.98 -2.50
C LEU A 185 -5.23 9.30 -3.26
N PHE A 186 -6.32 9.98 -3.57
CA PHE A 186 -6.30 11.31 -4.17
C PHE A 186 -6.75 12.33 -3.13
N PHE A 187 -5.96 13.38 -2.96
CA PHE A 187 -6.27 14.51 -2.10
C PHE A 187 -6.49 15.73 -2.99
N GLU A 188 -7.73 16.20 -3.04
CA GLU A 188 -8.15 17.36 -3.81
C GLU A 188 -8.07 18.61 -2.92
N PHE A 189 -7.49 19.66 -3.46
CA PHE A 189 -7.27 20.92 -2.77
C PHE A 189 -8.00 22.07 -3.45
N GLU A 190 -8.24 23.13 -2.68
CA GLU A 190 -8.50 24.45 -3.24
C GLU A 190 -7.23 25.03 -3.87
N ASP A 191 -7.38 26.05 -4.73
CA ASP A 191 -6.26 26.73 -5.37
C ASP A 191 -5.21 27.19 -4.35
N GLY A 192 -3.93 26.96 -4.67
CA GLY A 192 -2.81 27.23 -3.76
C GLY A 192 -2.55 26.16 -2.70
N GLY A 193 -3.35 25.08 -2.65
CA GLY A 193 -3.13 23.96 -1.74
C GLY A 193 -1.94 23.08 -2.08
N ILE A 194 -1.57 23.00 -3.36
CA ILE A 194 -0.30 22.43 -3.83
C ILE A 194 0.29 23.35 -4.89
N VAL A 195 1.49 23.86 -4.64
CA VAL A 195 2.18 24.79 -5.53
C VAL A 195 3.63 24.38 -5.74
N ASP A 196 4.13 24.52 -6.96
CA ASP A 196 5.55 24.37 -7.25
C ASP A 196 6.34 25.66 -6.95
N HIS A 197 7.67 25.61 -7.13
CA HIS A 197 8.53 26.78 -6.90
C HIS A 197 8.29 27.96 -7.87
N ASP A 198 7.68 27.70 -9.03
CA ASP A 198 7.36 28.71 -10.05
C ASP A 198 6.00 29.38 -9.78
N GLY A 199 5.25 28.91 -8.77
CA GLY A 199 3.91 29.37 -8.44
C GLY A 199 2.79 28.68 -9.21
N ASN A 200 3.09 27.62 -9.97
CA ASN A 200 2.06 26.82 -10.64
C ASN A 200 1.32 25.98 -9.60
N SER A 201 -0.01 25.97 -9.68
CA SER A 201 -0.86 25.16 -8.81
C SER A 201 -1.25 23.85 -9.48
N SER A 202 -1.47 22.82 -8.67
CA SER A 202 -2.15 21.58 -9.09
C SER A 202 -3.47 21.45 -8.35
N ARG A 203 -4.45 20.76 -8.95
CA ARG A 203 -5.71 20.42 -8.27
C ARG A 203 -5.50 19.56 -7.01
N GLY A 204 -4.37 18.87 -6.91
CA GLY A 204 -4.06 18.05 -5.77
C GLY A 204 -3.02 16.99 -6.08
N PHE A 205 -2.90 16.00 -5.20
CA PHE A 205 -1.93 14.92 -5.41
C PHE A 205 -2.52 13.54 -5.15
N PHE A 206 -1.99 12.58 -5.88
CA PHE A 206 -2.13 11.17 -5.62
C PHE A 206 -0.98 10.68 -4.75
N LEU A 207 -1.31 9.96 -3.67
CA LEU A 207 -0.39 9.03 -3.05
C LEU A 207 -0.44 7.70 -3.82
N SER A 208 0.67 7.35 -4.46
CA SER A 208 0.84 6.07 -5.14
C SER A 208 1.91 5.22 -4.48
N VAL A 209 1.63 3.95 -4.24
CA VAL A 209 2.60 2.99 -3.71
C VAL A 209 2.88 1.93 -4.76
N GLU A 210 4.09 1.91 -5.29
CA GLU A 210 4.45 1.22 -6.52
C GLU A 210 5.55 0.18 -6.30
N ALA A 211 5.59 -0.80 -7.20
CA ALA A 211 6.76 -1.66 -7.36
C ALA A 211 7.90 -0.84 -7.98
N TYR A 212 8.95 -0.58 -7.21
CA TYR A 212 10.09 0.23 -7.61
C TYR A 212 11.02 -0.59 -8.51
N ALA A 213 10.64 -0.67 -9.79
CA ALA A 213 11.34 -1.48 -10.77
C ALA A 213 12.59 -0.76 -11.32
N ARG A 214 13.62 -1.55 -11.61
CA ARG A 214 14.85 -1.12 -12.28
C ARG A 214 14.72 -1.16 -13.80
N GLU A 215 15.62 -0.47 -14.49
CA GLU A 215 15.73 -0.56 -15.94
C GLU A 215 15.89 -2.01 -16.39
N GLY A 216 15.18 -2.39 -17.47
CA GLY A 216 15.09 -3.78 -17.94
C GLY A 216 14.15 -4.70 -17.15
N GLN A 217 13.66 -4.32 -15.96
CA GLN A 217 12.67 -5.14 -15.24
C GLN A 217 11.25 -4.86 -15.73
N SER A 218 10.52 -5.91 -16.12
CA SER A 218 9.09 -5.81 -16.45
C SER A 218 8.25 -6.20 -15.24
N TYR A 219 7.19 -5.42 -14.95
CA TYR A 219 6.30 -5.75 -13.84
C TYR A 219 5.54 -7.06 -14.10
N SER A 220 5.42 -7.87 -13.06
CA SER A 220 4.62 -9.09 -13.05
C SER A 220 4.13 -9.32 -11.63
N VAL A 221 2.83 -9.59 -11.50
CA VAL A 221 2.16 -9.93 -10.24
C VAL A 221 2.84 -11.12 -9.57
N PHE A 222 3.20 -12.16 -10.34
CA PHE A 222 3.88 -13.35 -9.81
C PHE A 222 5.31 -13.05 -9.34
N THR A 223 6.02 -12.17 -10.05
CA THR A 223 7.35 -11.71 -9.63
C THR A 223 7.25 -10.86 -8.36
N GLY A 224 6.17 -10.08 -8.22
CA GLY A 224 5.84 -9.33 -7.02
C GLY A 224 5.42 -10.18 -5.82
N LEU A 225 5.32 -11.51 -5.94
CA LEU A 225 5.17 -12.42 -4.79
C LEU A 225 6.53 -12.88 -4.23
N LYS A 226 7.63 -12.58 -4.92
CA LYS A 226 8.98 -13.06 -4.59
C LYS A 226 9.91 -11.94 -4.10
N ASN A 227 9.36 -10.80 -3.65
CA ASN A 227 10.15 -9.63 -3.21
C ASN A 227 11.19 -9.18 -4.25
N ALA A 228 10.82 -9.23 -5.53
CA ALA A 228 11.74 -8.94 -6.63
C ALA A 228 11.81 -7.45 -7.01
N TYR A 229 10.96 -6.62 -6.42
CA TYR A 229 10.93 -5.17 -6.61
C TYR A 229 11.08 -4.49 -5.25
N GLY A 230 11.83 -3.40 -5.20
CA GLY A 230 11.71 -2.46 -4.09
C GLY A 230 10.30 -1.87 -4.04
N ILE A 231 9.99 -1.12 -3.00
CA ILE A 231 8.77 -0.34 -2.91
C ILE A 231 9.09 1.15 -2.96
N VAL A 232 8.23 1.93 -3.63
CA VAL A 232 8.35 3.40 -3.65
C VAL A 232 6.98 4.00 -3.39
N TRP A 233 6.96 4.99 -2.50
CA TRP A 233 5.80 5.83 -2.28
C TRP A 233 6.04 7.15 -2.99
N MET A 234 5.12 7.54 -3.85
CA MET A 234 5.26 8.71 -4.70
C MET A 234 4.11 9.66 -4.47
N ILE A 235 4.44 10.94 -4.53
CA ILE A 235 3.49 12.03 -4.65
C ILE A 235 3.49 12.45 -6.11
N ILE A 236 2.32 12.36 -6.74
CA ILE A 236 2.13 12.63 -8.16
C ILE A 236 0.98 13.62 -8.28
N THR A 237 1.15 14.71 -9.03
CA THR A 237 0.06 15.67 -9.18
C THR A 237 -1.14 15.10 -9.91
N PHE A 238 -2.29 15.73 -9.69
CA PHE A 238 -3.55 15.35 -10.32
C PHE A 238 -3.42 15.28 -11.84
N GLU A 239 -2.83 16.32 -12.43
CA GLU A 239 -2.69 16.52 -13.86
C GLU A 239 -1.81 15.41 -14.44
N GLU A 240 -0.66 15.14 -13.82
CA GLU A 240 0.29 14.15 -14.30
C GLU A 240 -0.29 12.74 -14.23
N TYR A 241 -0.86 12.33 -13.10
CA TYR A 241 -1.36 10.98 -13.00
C TYR A 241 -2.57 10.72 -13.92
N SER A 242 -3.43 11.74 -14.09
CA SER A 242 -4.62 11.66 -14.94
C SER A 242 -4.24 11.63 -16.42
N LEU A 243 -3.36 12.54 -16.90
CA LEU A 243 -2.85 12.53 -18.27
C LEU A 243 -2.09 11.22 -18.56
N ARG A 244 -1.20 10.79 -17.66
CA ARG A 244 -0.47 9.52 -17.84
C ARG A 244 -1.37 8.31 -17.90
N THR A 245 -2.52 8.34 -17.21
CA THR A 245 -3.44 7.21 -17.17
C THR A 245 -4.38 7.20 -18.37
N ALA A 246 -5.01 8.33 -18.68
CA ALA A 246 -6.11 8.42 -19.65
C ALA A 246 -5.69 8.95 -21.04
N PHE A 247 -4.65 9.79 -21.11
CA PHE A 247 -4.19 10.35 -22.39
C PHE A 247 -3.06 9.53 -22.99
N PHE A 248 -1.95 9.36 -22.25
CA PHE A 248 -0.80 8.57 -22.69
C PHE A 248 -1.01 7.06 -22.54
N GLY A 249 -1.95 6.67 -21.69
CA GLY A 249 -2.34 5.27 -21.48
C GLY A 249 -3.76 4.99 -21.96
N ASP A 250 -4.11 3.71 -21.98
CA ASP A 250 -5.45 3.23 -22.28
C ASP A 250 -6.11 2.69 -21.00
N SER A 251 -6.33 3.60 -20.04
CA SER A 251 -6.89 3.24 -18.73
C SER A 251 -7.74 4.37 -18.17
N SER A 252 -8.67 4.04 -17.28
CA SER A 252 -9.50 4.99 -16.57
C SER A 252 -9.15 5.07 -15.08
N LEU A 253 -9.48 6.20 -14.46
CA LEU A 253 -9.45 6.40 -13.01
C LEU A 253 -10.87 6.54 -12.49
N HIS A 254 -11.20 5.81 -11.43
CA HIS A 254 -12.51 5.85 -10.78
C HIS A 254 -12.36 6.34 -9.35
N PHE A 255 -13.14 7.35 -8.95
CA PHE A 255 -12.99 8.06 -7.69
C PHE A 255 -14.15 7.77 -6.76
N PHE A 256 -13.81 7.36 -5.53
CA PHE A 256 -14.75 7.02 -4.47
C PHE A 256 -14.48 7.95 -3.28
N PRO A 257 -15.42 8.82 -2.89
CA PRO A 257 -15.19 9.80 -1.84
C PRO A 257 -15.01 9.11 -0.50
N ILE A 258 -14.04 9.57 0.28
CA ILE A 258 -13.77 9.06 1.62
C ILE A 258 -14.76 9.69 2.59
N LEU A 259 -15.46 8.87 3.38
CA LEU A 259 -16.52 9.28 4.30
C LEU A 259 -15.99 9.55 5.71
N LEU A 260 -14.96 10.39 5.78
CA LEU A 260 -14.38 10.89 7.04
C LEU A 260 -14.74 12.35 7.27
N SER A 261 -14.59 12.83 8.50
CA SER A 261 -14.72 14.27 8.79
C SER A 261 -13.67 15.07 8.04
N ARG A 262 -13.88 16.38 7.91
CA ARG A 262 -12.90 17.27 7.27
C ARG A 262 -11.56 17.21 8.01
N GLU A 263 -11.59 17.24 9.34
CA GLU A 263 -10.40 17.18 10.20
C GLU A 263 -9.63 15.87 9.96
N ASP A 264 -10.32 14.74 9.88
CA ASP A 264 -9.70 13.43 9.65
C ASP A 264 -9.07 13.34 8.26
N LYS A 265 -9.73 13.91 7.23
CA LYS A 265 -9.17 13.97 5.86
C LYS A 265 -7.91 14.83 5.80
N ILE A 266 -7.88 15.97 6.50
CA ILE A 266 -6.70 16.84 6.60
C ILE A 266 -5.54 16.10 7.27
N ARG A 267 -5.80 15.44 8.41
CA ARG A 267 -4.79 14.59 9.06
C ARG A 267 -4.31 13.48 8.12
N MET A 268 -5.21 12.87 7.36
CA MET A 268 -4.87 11.79 6.44
C MET A 268 -3.99 12.27 5.29
N ALA A 269 -4.22 13.48 4.77
CA ALA A 269 -3.36 14.11 3.76
C ALA A 269 -1.96 14.37 4.32
N ALA A 270 -1.86 14.89 5.55
CA ALA A 270 -0.58 15.10 6.23
C ALA A 270 0.17 13.77 6.46
N GLU A 271 -0.51 12.74 6.95
CA GLU A 271 0.06 11.40 7.13
C GLU A 271 0.49 10.78 5.80
N ALA A 272 -0.26 10.99 4.71
CA ALA A 272 0.13 10.54 3.38
C ALA A 272 1.44 11.17 2.93
N VAL A 273 1.65 12.47 3.17
CA VAL A 273 2.91 13.15 2.86
C VAL A 273 4.05 12.58 3.71
N ARG A 274 3.88 12.52 5.03
CA ARG A 274 4.91 11.98 5.95
C ARG A 274 5.34 10.57 5.57
N LEU A 275 4.39 9.68 5.31
CA LEU A 275 4.68 8.29 4.95
C LEU A 275 5.31 8.15 3.57
N ALA A 276 5.00 9.05 2.63
CA ALA A 276 5.62 9.07 1.31
C ALA A 276 7.08 9.50 1.34
N THR A 277 7.47 10.32 2.32
CA THR A 277 8.82 10.86 2.46
C THR A 277 9.76 10.02 3.33
N ILE A 278 9.29 8.88 3.85
CA ILE A 278 10.14 7.94 4.59
C ILE A 278 11.11 7.26 3.62
N ASN A 279 12.38 7.14 4.02
CA ASN A 279 13.33 6.32 3.28
C ASN A 279 12.98 4.83 3.45
N ARG A 280 12.59 4.19 2.35
CA ARG A 280 12.15 2.78 2.27
C ARG A 280 13.17 1.87 1.59
N GLU A 281 14.43 2.28 1.53
CA GLU A 281 15.50 1.42 1.01
C GLU A 281 15.50 0.06 1.72
N GLY A 282 15.68 -1.04 0.99
CA GLY A 282 15.58 -2.40 1.54
C GLY A 282 14.15 -2.90 1.85
N GLU A 283 13.11 -2.07 1.70
CA GLU A 283 11.73 -2.57 1.70
C GLU A 283 11.34 -3.11 0.32
N PHE A 284 10.57 -4.21 0.31
CA PHE A 284 10.15 -4.87 -0.92
C PHE A 284 8.65 -4.72 -1.15
N TYR A 285 8.29 -4.46 -2.41
CA TYR A 285 6.90 -4.54 -2.84
C TYR A 285 6.50 -6.01 -2.88
N HIS A 286 5.46 -6.33 -2.13
CA HIS A 286 4.83 -7.64 -2.15
C HIS A 286 3.36 -7.48 -2.50
N THR A 287 2.93 -8.12 -3.59
CA THR A 287 1.59 -8.00 -4.21
C THR A 287 0.43 -8.11 -3.22
N VAL A 288 0.63 -8.84 -2.13
CA VAL A 288 -0.43 -9.18 -1.17
C VAL A 288 -0.21 -8.61 0.23
N THR A 289 1.04 -8.35 0.63
CA THR A 289 1.36 -7.98 2.03
C THR A 289 1.90 -6.56 2.13
N ASN A 290 2.70 -6.12 1.16
CA ASN A 290 3.23 -4.76 1.06
C ASN A 290 2.95 -4.20 -0.35
N SER A 291 1.66 -3.97 -0.62
CA SER A 291 1.14 -3.64 -1.95
C SER A 291 0.58 -2.23 -2.01
N CYS A 292 0.17 -1.80 -3.21
CA CYS A 292 -0.50 -0.51 -3.39
C CYS A 292 -1.70 -0.38 -2.45
N THR A 293 -2.58 -1.38 -2.44
CA THR A 293 -3.84 -1.33 -1.68
C THR A 293 -3.62 -1.37 -0.17
N ASN A 294 -2.77 -2.25 0.34
CA ASN A 294 -2.58 -2.39 1.78
C ASN A 294 -2.03 -1.12 2.41
N ASN A 295 -1.07 -0.49 1.72
CA ASN A 295 -0.45 0.72 2.23
C ASN A 295 -1.41 1.92 2.28
N LEU A 296 -2.40 2.01 1.38
CA LEU A 296 -3.45 3.03 1.49
C LEU A 296 -4.38 2.76 2.69
N VAL A 297 -4.67 1.49 2.99
CA VAL A 297 -5.42 1.14 4.20
C VAL A 297 -4.64 1.50 5.46
N ILE A 298 -3.31 1.35 5.46
CA ILE A 298 -2.44 1.81 6.55
C ILE A 298 -2.59 3.33 6.74
N VAL A 299 -2.52 4.11 5.65
CA VAL A 299 -2.73 5.58 5.70
C VAL A 299 -4.11 5.92 6.27
N MET A 300 -5.18 5.25 5.81
CA MET A 300 -6.53 5.46 6.36
C MET A 300 -6.61 5.12 7.85
N ASN A 301 -5.98 4.01 8.28
CA ASN A 301 -5.98 3.57 9.67
C ASN A 301 -5.26 4.54 10.63
N ARG A 302 -4.37 5.40 10.13
CA ARG A 302 -3.71 6.43 10.94
C ARG A 302 -4.68 7.47 11.51
N VAL A 303 -5.82 7.70 10.84
CA VAL A 303 -6.80 8.71 11.25
C VAL A 303 -8.11 8.13 11.77
N LEU A 304 -8.35 6.83 11.54
CA LEU A 304 -9.56 6.16 12.00
C LEU A 304 -9.54 5.95 13.52
N PRO A 305 -10.70 6.10 14.19
CA PRO A 305 -10.84 5.67 15.58
C PRO A 305 -10.67 4.15 15.68
N GLU A 306 -10.21 3.68 16.84
CA GLU A 306 -9.76 2.29 17.04
C GLU A 306 -10.81 1.24 16.63
N ASP A 307 -12.08 1.50 16.92
CA ASP A 307 -13.21 0.63 16.59
C ASP A 307 -13.51 0.55 15.08
N LYS A 308 -13.08 1.56 14.32
CA LYS A 308 -13.26 1.63 12.86
C LYS A 308 -12.02 1.23 12.07
N LYS A 309 -10.87 1.05 12.73
CA LYS A 309 -9.64 0.62 12.06
C LYS A 309 -9.88 -0.68 11.29
N ILE A 310 -9.41 -0.68 10.06
CA ILE A 310 -9.49 -1.83 9.17
C ILE A 310 -8.40 -2.80 9.63
N LYS A 311 -8.81 -3.94 10.19
CA LYS A 311 -7.87 -5.01 10.52
C LYS A 311 -7.15 -5.44 9.23
N MET A 312 -5.84 -5.32 9.21
CA MET A 312 -5.01 -5.77 8.09
C MET A 312 -5.04 -7.31 7.93
N TRP A 313 -5.51 -8.00 8.97
CA TRP A 313 -5.61 -9.45 9.08
C TRP A 313 -7.08 -9.85 9.29
N ILE A 314 -7.76 -10.35 8.26
CA ILE A 314 -9.20 -10.65 8.37
C ILE A 314 -9.51 -12.15 8.38
N ILE A 315 -8.59 -13.07 8.03
CA ILE A 315 -8.90 -14.52 8.02
C ILE A 315 -7.73 -15.37 8.56
N PRO A 316 -7.90 -16.12 9.67
CA PRO A 316 -6.84 -16.93 10.31
C PRO A 316 -6.48 -18.26 9.61
N SER A 317 -7.15 -18.62 8.52
CA SER A 317 -6.89 -19.89 7.83
C SER A 317 -7.41 -19.84 6.39
N PHE A 318 -6.57 -20.26 5.44
CA PHE A 318 -6.76 -20.30 3.99
C PHE A 318 -6.60 -18.99 3.20
N ILE A 319 -5.57 -19.00 2.35
CA ILE A 319 -5.35 -18.25 1.09
C ILE A 319 -5.84 -16.80 1.13
N TYR A 320 -4.90 -15.85 1.19
CA TYR A 320 -5.16 -14.43 0.92
C TYR A 320 -6.16 -14.31 -0.22
N ASN A 321 -7.30 -13.68 0.05
CA ASN A 321 -8.29 -13.45 -0.98
C ASN A 321 -7.66 -12.51 -1.99
N PHE A 322 -7.05 -13.06 -3.05
CA PHE A 322 -6.45 -12.31 -4.14
C PHE A 322 -7.41 -11.23 -4.62
N ARG A 323 -8.73 -11.53 -4.62
CA ARG A 323 -9.78 -10.54 -4.92
C ARG A 323 -9.76 -9.36 -3.96
N ALA A 324 -9.60 -9.53 -2.66
CA ALA A 324 -9.58 -8.45 -1.65
C ALA A 324 -8.33 -7.55 -1.71
N THR A 325 -7.28 -7.99 -2.40
CA THR A 325 -6.11 -7.16 -2.74
C THR A 325 -6.15 -6.65 -4.18
N MET A 326 -7.19 -7.02 -4.96
CA MET A 326 -7.41 -6.43 -6.28
C MET A 326 -8.01 -5.03 -6.13
N PRO A 327 -7.42 -4.02 -6.77
CA PRO A 327 -7.87 -2.63 -6.67
C PRO A 327 -9.36 -2.37 -6.93
N TRP A 328 -10.04 -3.21 -7.71
CA TRP A 328 -11.47 -3.04 -8.00
C TRP A 328 -12.43 -3.58 -6.92
N THR A 329 -12.00 -4.48 -6.04
CA THR A 329 -12.91 -5.02 -5.01
C THR A 329 -12.83 -4.24 -3.70
N VAL A 330 -11.72 -3.56 -3.47
CA VAL A 330 -11.43 -2.80 -2.26
C VAL A 330 -12.45 -1.67 -2.07
N PRO A 331 -12.83 -0.89 -3.11
CA PRO A 331 -13.89 0.09 -2.98
C PRO A 331 -15.17 -0.49 -2.39
N ARG A 332 -15.64 -1.63 -2.91
CA ARG A 332 -16.86 -2.31 -2.40
C ARG A 332 -16.73 -2.76 -0.96
N TYR A 333 -15.54 -3.24 -0.56
CA TYR A 333 -15.29 -3.65 0.82
C TYR A 333 -15.34 -2.44 1.77
N LEU A 334 -14.69 -1.34 1.41
CA LEU A 334 -14.66 -0.11 2.22
C LEU A 334 -16.02 0.61 2.25
N GLN A 335 -16.80 0.55 1.16
CA GLN A 335 -18.20 1.00 1.13
C GLN A 335 -19.07 0.25 2.15
N ARG A 336 -18.94 -1.09 2.25
CA ARG A 336 -19.67 -1.87 3.26
C ARG A 336 -19.29 -1.52 4.70
N LYS A 337 -18.09 -0.96 4.90
CA LYS A 337 -17.63 -0.42 6.19
C LYS A 337 -18.02 1.04 6.41
N ASN A 338 -18.78 1.64 5.48
CA ASN A 338 -19.16 3.05 5.50
C ASN A 338 -17.94 4.00 5.53
N LEU A 339 -16.83 3.60 4.90
CA LEU A 339 -15.60 4.38 4.79
C LEU A 339 -15.46 5.08 3.44
N LEU A 340 -16.15 4.57 2.41
CA LEU A 340 -16.22 5.18 1.08
C LEU A 340 -17.68 5.33 0.63
N GLY A 341 -17.95 6.39 -0.13
CA GLY A 341 -19.21 6.58 -0.85
C GLY A 341 -19.27 5.76 -2.15
N PRO A 342 -20.39 5.86 -2.91
CA PRO A 342 -20.46 5.32 -4.28
C PRO A 342 -19.40 5.97 -5.18
N GLU A 343 -19.16 5.37 -6.35
CA GLU A 343 -18.33 6.04 -7.37
C GLU A 343 -18.93 7.41 -7.69
N GLU A 344 -18.16 8.48 -7.52
CA GLU A 344 -18.63 9.85 -7.71
C GLU A 344 -18.37 10.31 -9.13
N PHE A 345 -17.17 10.02 -9.66
CA PHE A 345 -16.82 10.29 -11.03
C PHE A 345 -15.70 9.37 -11.52
N ALA A 346 -15.50 9.37 -12.84
CA ALA A 346 -14.40 8.68 -13.49
C ALA A 346 -13.71 9.60 -14.50
N ILE A 347 -12.39 9.47 -14.62
CA ILE A 347 -11.60 10.11 -15.66
C ILE A 347 -11.23 9.04 -16.68
N THR A 348 -11.61 9.30 -17.92
CA THR A 348 -11.42 8.47 -19.10
C THR A 348 -10.78 9.32 -20.19
N LYS A 349 -10.36 8.69 -21.29
CA LYS A 349 -9.80 9.42 -22.43
C LYS A 349 -10.80 10.39 -23.04
N GLU A 350 -12.08 10.03 -23.01
CA GLU A 350 -13.18 10.76 -23.62
C GLU A 350 -13.54 12.04 -22.85
N ASN A 351 -13.48 12.00 -21.52
CA ASN A 351 -13.87 13.12 -20.66
C ASN A 351 -12.71 13.84 -19.98
N LEU A 352 -11.45 13.46 -20.25
CA LEU A 352 -10.27 14.06 -19.60
C LEU A 352 -10.25 15.59 -19.68
N ARG A 353 -10.70 16.16 -20.80
CA ARG A 353 -10.74 17.62 -21.04
C ARG A 353 -11.73 18.37 -20.15
N GLU A 354 -12.66 17.67 -19.50
CA GLU A 354 -13.55 18.26 -18.49
C GLU A 354 -12.82 18.50 -17.16
N TYR A 355 -11.70 17.80 -16.94
CA TYR A 355 -10.94 17.85 -15.68
C TYR A 355 -9.60 18.56 -15.83
N ILE A 356 -9.02 18.53 -17.03
CA ILE A 356 -7.73 19.16 -17.38
C ILE A 356 -7.91 19.89 -18.71
N PRO A 357 -8.00 21.23 -18.70
CA PRO A 357 -8.32 22.03 -19.88
C PRO A 357 -7.23 22.06 -20.95
#